data_AF-A0AAX7VBK5-F1
#
_entry.id   AF-A0AAX7VBK5-F1
#
_cell.length_a   1.000
_cell.length_b   1.000
_cell.length_c   1.000
_cell.angle_alpha   90.00
_cell.angle_beta   90.00
_cell.angle_gamma   90.00
#
_symmetry.space_group_name_H-M   'P 1'
#
loop_
_entity.id
_entity.type
_entity.pdbx_description
1 polymer ?
#
loop_
_entity_poly.entity_id
_entity_poly.type
_entity_poly.pdbx_seq_one_letter_code
_entity_poly.pdbx_strand_id
1 'polypeptide(L)'
;MTRMLHVFVILSLLALGSGEEGARLLASKSLLNRYAVEGRDLTLQYSIYNVGSSAALEVELSDDSFPPEDFGIVSGMLNVKWDRIAPASNVSHTVVLRPLKAGYFNFTSATVSYLVQEGGQVVSSQQQSSLIPLFT
;
A
#
# COMPACT_ATOMS: atom_id res chain seq x y z
N MET A 1 -20.67 35.50 -31.26
CA MET A 1 -19.78 35.54 -30.07
C MET A 1 -20.00 34.36 -29.12
N THR A 2 -21.24 33.90 -28.90
CA THR A 2 -21.56 32.73 -28.06
C THR A 2 -20.95 31.40 -28.54
N ARG A 3 -20.92 31.10 -29.85
CA ARG A 3 -20.31 29.83 -30.33
C ARG A 3 -18.81 29.74 -30.07
N MET A 4 -18.12 30.88 -30.08
CA MET A 4 -16.67 30.96 -29.80
C MET A 4 -16.38 30.70 -28.31
N LEU A 5 -17.28 31.14 -27.41
CA LEU A 5 -17.21 30.86 -25.98
C LEU A 5 -17.33 29.35 -25.68
N HIS A 6 -18.23 28.64 -26.38
CA HIS A 6 -18.42 27.21 -26.19
C HIS A 6 -17.19 26.41 -26.65
N VAL A 7 -16.57 26.81 -27.77
CA VAL A 7 -15.34 26.18 -28.25
C VAL A 7 -14.20 26.36 -27.27
N PHE A 8 -14.05 27.56 -26.68
CA PHE A 8 -13.03 27.81 -25.66
C PHE A 8 -13.26 27.02 -24.36
N VAL A 9 -14.51 26.89 -23.91
CA VAL A 9 -14.88 26.09 -22.72
C VAL A 9 -14.64 24.60 -22.95
N ILE A 10 -14.92 24.09 -24.15
CA ILE A 10 -14.65 22.68 -24.50
C ILE A 10 -13.15 22.43 -24.58
N LEU A 11 -12.38 23.35 -25.18
CA LEU A 11 -10.93 23.24 -25.32
C LEU A 11 -10.20 23.30 -23.98
N SER A 12 -10.66 24.14 -23.04
CA SER A 12 -10.12 24.18 -21.68
C SER A 12 -10.46 22.95 -20.84
N LEU A 13 -11.64 22.34 -21.06
CA LEU A 13 -12.01 21.07 -20.44
C LEU A 13 -11.13 19.91 -20.93
N LEU A 14 -10.75 19.91 -22.21
CA LEU A 14 -9.85 18.91 -22.80
C LEU A 14 -8.39 19.05 -22.34
N ALA A 15 -7.93 20.28 -22.06
CA ALA A 15 -6.56 20.55 -21.64
C ALA A 15 -6.25 20.16 -20.18
N LEU A 16 -7.28 19.87 -19.36
CA LEU A 16 -7.13 19.45 -17.96
C LEU A 16 -6.80 17.95 -17.81
N GLY A 17 -6.72 17.20 -18.91
CA GLY A 17 -6.50 15.75 -18.92
C GLY A 17 -5.03 15.29 -18.94
N SER A 18 -4.07 16.20 -18.72
CA SER A 18 -2.63 15.89 -18.68
C SER A 18 -2.24 15.17 -17.38
N GLY A 19 -2.83 13.98 -17.15
CA GLY A 19 -2.46 13.08 -16.07
C GLY A 19 -1.10 12.46 -16.38
N GLU A 20 -0.18 12.62 -15.46
CA GLU A 20 1.19 12.14 -15.53
C GLU A 20 1.19 10.60 -15.81
N GLU A 21 1.57 10.19 -17.03
CA GLU A 21 1.35 8.83 -17.56
C GLU A 21 2.13 7.76 -16.79
N GLY A 22 1.44 6.69 -16.35
CA GLY A 22 2.06 5.56 -15.69
C GLY A 22 1.30 5.08 -14.45
N ALA A 23 1.76 3.97 -13.88
CA ALA A 23 1.19 3.42 -12.68
C ALA A 23 1.64 4.21 -11.45
N ARG A 24 0.74 4.40 -10.49
CA ARG A 24 1.04 5.09 -9.24
C ARG A 24 0.36 4.36 -8.11
N LEU A 25 1.13 3.81 -7.20
CA LEU A 25 0.59 3.07 -6.06
C LEU A 25 0.55 3.93 -4.81
N LEU A 26 -0.58 3.91 -4.13
CA LEU A 26 -0.74 4.35 -2.75
C LEU A 26 -0.89 3.11 -1.88
N ALA A 27 -0.05 3.00 -0.86
CA ALA A 27 -0.15 1.91 0.12
C ALA A 27 -0.67 2.44 1.45
N SER A 28 -1.45 1.61 2.13
CA SER A 28 -1.96 1.84 3.48
C SER A 28 -1.78 0.57 4.33
N LYS A 29 -1.05 0.66 5.44
CA LYS A 29 -0.96 -0.34 6.51
C LYS A 29 -1.88 0.08 7.65
N SER A 30 -2.70 -0.84 8.13
CA SER A 30 -3.64 -0.63 9.23
C SER A 30 -3.57 -1.78 10.23
N LEU A 31 -3.43 -1.45 11.51
CA LEU A 31 -3.61 -2.43 12.58
C LEU A 31 -5.10 -2.47 12.95
N LEU A 32 -5.73 -3.63 12.77
CA LEU A 32 -7.17 -3.80 13.02
C LEU A 32 -7.50 -4.03 14.50
N ASN A 33 -6.49 -4.38 15.31
CA ASN A 33 -6.63 -4.56 16.74
C ASN A 33 -6.52 -3.23 17.48
N ARG A 34 -7.39 -3.03 18.47
CA ARG A 34 -7.33 -1.88 19.39
C ARG A 34 -6.13 -1.93 20.34
N TYR A 35 -5.71 -3.14 20.68
CA TYR A 35 -4.59 -3.42 21.57
C TYR A 35 -3.79 -4.58 21.00
N ALA A 36 -2.48 -4.45 21.08
CA ALA A 36 -1.58 -5.55 20.82
C ALA A 36 -1.21 -6.17 22.17
N VAL A 37 -1.42 -7.48 22.31
CA VAL A 37 -1.25 -8.20 23.58
C VAL A 37 -0.39 -9.43 23.34
N GLU A 38 0.51 -9.71 24.27
CA GLU A 38 1.34 -10.91 24.24
C GLU A 38 0.47 -12.18 24.13
N GLY A 39 0.85 -13.09 23.23
CA GLY A 39 0.15 -14.35 23.01
C GLY A 39 -1.23 -14.22 22.35
N ARG A 40 -1.66 -13.00 21.96
CA ARG A 40 -2.94 -12.76 21.28
C ARG A 40 -2.76 -12.38 19.83
N ASP A 41 -3.78 -12.65 19.03
CA ASP A 41 -3.73 -12.40 17.60
C ASP A 41 -3.76 -10.90 17.31
N LEU A 42 -2.80 -10.50 16.48
CA LEU A 42 -2.57 -9.16 16.00
C LEU A 42 -2.76 -9.15 14.48
N THR A 43 -3.79 -8.46 14.02
CA THR A 43 -4.21 -8.45 12.63
C THR A 43 -3.77 -7.16 11.95
N LEU A 44 -2.99 -7.31 10.90
CA LEU A 44 -2.52 -6.24 10.04
C LEU A 44 -3.21 -6.36 8.68
N GLN A 45 -3.65 -5.22 8.16
CA GLN A 45 -4.19 -5.12 6.82
C GLN A 45 -3.33 -4.15 6.00
N TYR A 46 -2.86 -4.61 4.86
CA TYR A 46 -2.20 -3.82 3.85
C TYR A 46 -3.17 -3.61 2.70
N SER A 47 -3.41 -2.38 2.29
CA SER A 47 -4.20 -2.07 1.11
C SER A 47 -3.39 -1.21 0.16
N ILE A 48 -3.31 -1.63 -1.10
CA ILE A 48 -2.54 -0.98 -2.15
C ILE A 48 -3.53 -0.58 -3.24
N TYR A 49 -3.54 0.71 -3.57
CA TYR A 49 -4.44 1.33 -4.55
C TYR A 49 -3.62 1.84 -5.72
N ASN A 50 -3.99 1.45 -6.94
CA ASN A 50 -3.44 2.05 -8.14
C ASN A 50 -4.26 3.27 -8.55
N VAL A 51 -3.71 4.45 -8.30
CA VAL A 51 -4.29 5.75 -8.67
C VAL A 51 -3.71 6.30 -9.97
N GLY A 52 -2.81 5.55 -10.61
CA GLY A 52 -2.23 5.88 -11.90
C GLY A 52 -3.14 5.54 -13.08
N SER A 53 -2.72 5.96 -14.27
CA SER A 53 -3.46 5.75 -15.51
C SER A 53 -3.14 4.41 -16.20
N SER A 54 -2.08 3.71 -15.77
CA SER A 54 -1.70 2.37 -16.28
C SER A 54 -1.65 1.32 -15.17
N ALA A 55 -1.56 0.04 -15.56
CA ALA A 55 -1.38 -1.06 -14.62
C ALA A 55 0.02 -1.02 -13.98
N ALA A 56 0.08 -1.21 -12.66
CA ALA A 56 1.35 -1.47 -11.97
C ALA A 56 1.71 -2.94 -12.13
N LEU A 57 2.96 -3.24 -12.44
CA LEU A 57 3.43 -4.61 -12.70
C LEU A 57 4.44 -5.05 -11.65
N GLU A 58 4.55 -6.36 -11.45
CA GLU A 58 5.50 -6.97 -10.51
C GLU A 58 5.46 -6.30 -9.13
N VAL A 59 4.25 -6.10 -8.60
CA VAL A 59 4.05 -5.41 -7.34
C VAL A 59 4.46 -6.35 -6.21
N GLU A 60 5.45 -5.95 -5.42
CA GLU A 60 5.94 -6.69 -4.27
C GLU A 60 5.75 -5.86 -3.01
N LEU A 61 5.07 -6.45 -2.03
CA LEU A 61 4.98 -5.94 -0.67
C LEU A 61 5.96 -6.72 0.19
N SER A 62 6.79 -6.01 0.96
CA SER A 62 7.66 -6.61 1.99
C SER A 62 7.58 -5.79 3.27
N ASP A 63 7.51 -6.48 4.40
CA ASP A 63 7.47 -5.88 5.73
C ASP A 63 8.36 -6.66 6.72
N ASP A 64 9.55 -6.13 6.94
CA ASP A 64 10.57 -6.75 7.79
C ASP A 64 10.48 -6.27 9.25
N SER A 65 9.39 -5.58 9.61
CA SER A 65 9.18 -5.00 10.96
C SER A 65 8.86 -6.05 12.03
N PHE A 66 8.73 -7.33 11.67
CA PHE A 66 8.21 -8.39 12.53
C PHE A 66 9.18 -9.58 12.59
N PRO A 67 10.24 -9.48 13.42
CA PRO A 67 11.20 -10.54 13.55
C PRO A 67 10.56 -11.81 14.15
N PRO A 68 10.90 -13.01 13.63
CA PRO A 68 10.26 -14.26 14.02
C PRO A 68 10.51 -14.67 15.49
N GLU A 69 11.56 -14.15 16.12
CA GLU A 69 11.84 -14.34 17.56
C GLU A 69 10.87 -13.59 18.49
N ASP A 70 10.18 -12.57 17.97
CA ASP A 70 9.24 -11.74 18.72
C ASP A 70 7.80 -11.86 18.20
N PHE A 71 7.60 -12.31 16.95
CA PHE A 71 6.28 -12.49 16.35
C PHE A 71 6.15 -13.83 15.62
N GLY A 72 5.14 -14.62 15.99
CA GLY A 72 4.72 -15.80 15.24
C GLY A 72 3.75 -15.42 14.12
N ILE A 73 3.95 -15.94 12.91
CA ILE A 73 2.95 -15.80 11.83
C ILE A 73 1.87 -16.88 12.03
N VAL A 74 0.63 -16.44 12.28
CA VAL A 74 -0.54 -17.33 12.39
C VAL A 74 -1.17 -17.55 11.02
N SER A 75 -1.25 -16.50 10.20
CA SER A 75 -1.82 -16.57 8.85
C SER A 75 -1.30 -15.44 7.96
N GLY A 76 -1.28 -15.69 6.64
CA GLY A 76 -0.79 -14.74 5.64
C GLY A 76 0.74 -14.77 5.50
N MET A 77 1.25 -13.78 4.78
CA MET A 77 2.67 -13.65 4.45
C MET A 77 3.10 -12.18 4.54
N LEU A 78 4.25 -11.89 5.13
CA LEU A 78 4.80 -10.52 5.22
C LEU A 78 5.52 -10.08 3.93
N ASN A 79 5.86 -11.03 3.06
CA ASN A 79 6.29 -10.79 1.70
C ASN A 79 5.28 -11.42 0.74
N VAL A 80 4.70 -10.64 -0.17
CA VAL A 80 3.77 -11.15 -1.18
C VAL A 80 3.94 -10.40 -2.49
N LYS A 81 3.68 -11.09 -3.59
CA LYS A 81 3.82 -10.54 -4.95
C LYS A 81 2.51 -10.65 -5.71
N TRP A 82 2.22 -9.63 -6.51
CA TRP A 82 1.14 -9.60 -7.48
C TRP A 82 1.70 -9.28 -8.86
N ASP A 83 1.31 -10.09 -9.85
CA ASP A 83 1.77 -9.88 -11.24
C ASP A 83 1.36 -8.52 -11.78
N ARG A 84 0.13 -8.07 -11.47
CA ARG A 84 -0.37 -6.75 -11.83
C ARG A 84 -1.44 -6.22 -10.90
N ILE A 85 -1.55 -4.90 -10.84
CA ILE A 85 -2.71 -4.18 -10.29
C ILE A 85 -3.24 -3.21 -11.36
N ALA A 86 -4.47 -3.42 -11.81
CA ALA A 86 -5.10 -2.60 -12.85
C ALA A 86 -5.25 -1.13 -12.42
N PRO A 87 -5.32 -0.16 -13.35
CA PRO A 87 -5.58 1.23 -13.01
C PRO A 87 -6.94 1.37 -12.31
N ALA A 88 -7.03 2.31 -11.38
CA ALA A 88 -8.22 2.56 -10.55
C ALA A 88 -8.73 1.32 -9.79
N SER A 89 -7.84 0.35 -9.49
CA SER A 89 -8.15 -0.85 -8.72
C SER A 89 -7.27 -0.97 -7.48
N ASN A 90 -7.64 -1.86 -6.57
CA ASN A 90 -6.91 -2.11 -5.35
C ASN A 90 -6.79 -3.60 -5.02
N VAL A 91 -5.77 -3.91 -4.23
CA VAL A 91 -5.61 -5.20 -3.58
C VAL A 91 -5.50 -4.97 -2.08
N SER A 92 -6.01 -5.92 -1.31
CA SER A 92 -5.88 -5.93 0.15
C SER A 92 -5.31 -7.27 0.58
N HIS A 93 -4.33 -7.22 1.47
CA HIS A 93 -3.66 -8.38 2.05
C HIS A 93 -3.73 -8.32 3.56
N THR A 94 -4.06 -9.44 4.20
CA THR A 94 -4.19 -9.51 5.65
C THR A 94 -3.18 -10.50 6.21
N VAL A 95 -2.48 -10.08 7.26
CA VAL A 95 -1.55 -10.92 7.99
C VAL A 95 -1.99 -10.97 9.45
N VAL A 96 -2.05 -12.17 10.00
CA VAL A 96 -2.32 -12.38 11.43
C VAL A 96 -1.02 -12.84 12.07
N LEU A 97 -0.52 -12.02 12.98
CA LEU A 97 0.67 -12.27 13.78
C LEU A 97 0.26 -12.57 15.22
N ARG A 98 1.17 -13.16 15.99
CA ARG A 98 1.04 -13.34 17.43
C ARG A 98 2.31 -12.86 18.11
N PRO A 99 2.27 -11.75 18.86
CA PRO A 99 3.42 -11.29 19.64
C PRO A 99 3.80 -12.35 20.68
N LEU A 100 5.09 -12.64 20.79
CA LEU A 100 5.64 -13.65 21.68
C LEU A 100 6.23 -13.04 22.95
N LYS A 101 6.46 -11.72 22.97
CA LYS A 101 6.99 -10.98 24.11
C LYS A 101 6.25 -9.66 24.24
N ALA A 102 5.94 -9.24 25.47
CA ALA A 102 5.53 -7.87 25.75
C ALA A 102 6.70 -6.88 25.59
N GLY A 103 6.42 -5.68 25.07
CA GLY A 103 7.43 -4.64 24.85
C GLY A 103 6.92 -3.51 23.96
N TYR A 104 7.70 -2.45 23.77
CA TYR A 104 7.38 -1.43 22.77
C TYR A 104 7.90 -1.87 21.42
N PHE A 105 7.01 -2.12 20.47
CA PHE A 105 7.38 -2.49 19.11
C PHE A 105 7.15 -1.31 18.16
N ASN A 106 8.17 -1.00 17.37
CA ASN A 106 8.04 -0.04 16.30
C ASN A 106 7.36 -0.72 15.12
N PHE A 107 6.08 -0.40 14.90
CA PHE A 107 5.37 -0.79 13.69
C PHE A 107 5.87 0.06 12.53
N THR A 108 7.06 -0.26 12.00
CA THR A 108 7.71 0.50 10.93
C THR A 108 6.99 0.38 9.59
N SER A 109 7.46 1.18 8.63
CA SER A 109 6.98 1.23 7.25
C SER A 109 7.09 -0.14 6.59
N ALA A 110 6.08 -0.52 5.82
CA ALA A 110 6.23 -1.57 4.81
C ALA A 110 6.73 -0.94 3.51
N THR A 111 7.43 -1.74 2.71
CA THR A 111 7.91 -1.32 1.39
C THR A 111 7.04 -1.96 0.32
N VAL A 112 6.58 -1.14 -0.62
CA VAL A 112 5.94 -1.60 -1.85
C VAL A 112 6.80 -1.22 -3.04
N SER A 113 7.28 -2.20 -3.79
CA SER A 113 8.02 -2.00 -5.04
C SER A 113 7.19 -2.43 -6.24
N TYR A 114 7.24 -1.67 -7.34
CA TYR A 114 6.50 -1.98 -8.56
C TYR A 114 7.15 -1.36 -9.79
N LEU A 115 6.81 -1.90 -10.96
CA LEU A 115 7.15 -1.32 -12.25
C LEU A 115 6.02 -0.41 -12.73
N VAL A 116 6.39 0.82 -13.12
CA VAL A 116 5.43 1.85 -13.59
C VAL A 116 4.83 1.47 -14.95
N GLN A 117 5.62 0.79 -15.80
CA GLN A 117 5.27 0.27 -17.14
C GLN A 117 6.18 -0.93 -17.46
N GLU A 118 5.86 -1.74 -18.48
CA GLU A 118 6.73 -2.85 -18.93
C GLU A 118 8.13 -2.34 -19.30
N GLY A 119 9.18 -2.85 -18.64
CA GLY A 119 10.56 -2.39 -18.82
C GLY A 119 10.88 -1.00 -18.24
N GLY A 120 9.96 -0.43 -17.46
CA GLY A 120 10.11 0.88 -16.80
C GLY A 120 10.93 0.85 -15.52
N GLN A 121 11.02 2.00 -14.84
CA GLN A 121 11.70 2.12 -13.55
C GLN A 121 10.94 1.39 -12.43
N VAL A 122 11.69 0.73 -11.54
CA VAL A 122 11.17 0.23 -10.26
C VAL A 122 11.00 1.41 -9.31
N VAL A 123 9.78 1.61 -8.83
CA VAL A 123 9.47 2.61 -7.82
C VAL A 123 9.20 1.91 -6.50
N SER A 124 9.87 2.36 -5.44
CA SER A 124 9.64 1.89 -4.07
C SER A 124 8.94 2.98 -3.28
N SER A 125 7.77 2.67 -2.73
CA SER A 125 7.01 3.55 -1.84
C SER A 125 7.10 3.03 -0.41
N GLN A 126 7.49 3.89 0.51
CA GLN A 126 7.45 3.62 1.95
C GLN A 126 6.34 4.43 2.60
N GLN A 127 5.63 3.82 3.53
CA GLN A 127 4.52 4.47 4.24
C GLN A 127 4.90 4.87 5.67
N GLN A 128 4.49 6.07 6.10
CA GLN A 128 4.66 6.56 7.47
C GLN A 128 4.01 5.63 8.53
N SER A 129 4.79 5.27 9.54
CA SER A 129 4.39 4.42 10.66
C SER A 129 3.59 5.15 11.75
N SER A 130 2.80 4.38 12.52
CA SER A 130 2.15 4.80 13.76
C SER A 130 2.70 4.01 14.96
N LEU A 131 3.07 4.68 16.06
CA LEU A 131 3.52 4.02 17.29
C LEU A 131 2.32 3.44 18.05
N ILE A 132 2.40 2.17 18.47
CA ILE A 132 1.34 1.51 19.23
C ILE A 132 1.95 0.75 20.42
N PRO A 133 1.51 1.04 21.66
CA PRO A 133 1.96 0.28 22.83
C PRO A 133 1.37 -1.15 22.83
N LEU A 134 2.22 -2.15 23.10
CA LEU A 134 1.79 -3.51 23.42
C LEU A 134 1.59 -3.63 24.93
N PHE A 135 0.51 -4.28 25.34
CA PHE A 135 0.17 -4.51 26.75
C PHE A 135 0.36 -6.00 27.09
N THR A 136 0.63 -6.29 28.36
CA THR A 136 0.66 -7.66 28.91
C THR A 136 -0.75 -8.21 29.07
#